data_AF-A0A4R4BUJ1-F1
#
_entry.id   AF-A0A4R4BUJ1-F1
#
_cell.length_a   1.000
_cell.length_b   1.000
_cell.length_c   1.000
_cell.angle_alpha   90.00
_cell.angle_beta   90.00
_cell.angle_gamma   90.00
#
_symmetry.space_group_name_H-M   'P 1'
#
loop_
_entity.id
_entity.type
_entity.pdbx_description
1 polymer ?
#
loop_
_entity_poly.entity_id
_entity_poly.type
_entity_poly.pdbx_seq_one_letter_code
_entity_poly.pdbx_strand_id
1 'polypeptide(L)'
;MLIDGFVPVSVDDIEYTANITYEQAEAMSAIFRSISRLTDDREIRALCEHGALQADLQANDIDGIRERAVKAGFDVSGVHHG
;
A
#
# COMPACT_ATOMS: atom_id res chain seq x y z
N MET A 1 -26.43 -7.25 12.29
CA MET A 1 -27.01 -5.90 12.15
C MET A 1 -26.21 -5.20 11.07
N LEU A 2 -26.79 -5.04 9.87
CA LEU A 2 -26.17 -4.26 8.79
C LEU A 2 -26.35 -2.78 9.14
N ILE A 3 -25.25 -2.06 9.33
CA ILE A 3 -25.27 -0.59 9.40
C ILE A 3 -25.22 -0.10 7.95
N ASP A 4 -26.29 0.58 7.51
CA ASP A 4 -26.46 1.32 6.24
C ASP A 4 -25.41 1.10 5.13
N GLY A 5 -25.73 0.28 4.12
CA GLY A 5 -25.02 0.29 2.82
C GLY A 5 -23.55 -0.19 2.81
N PHE A 6 -22.96 -0.51 3.96
CA PHE A 6 -21.60 -1.05 4.04
C PHE A 6 -21.62 -2.58 3.98
N VAL A 7 -20.94 -3.13 2.97
CA VAL A 7 -20.67 -4.56 2.86
C VAL A 7 -19.45 -4.90 3.72
N PRO A 8 -19.45 -6.01 4.46
CA PRO A 8 -18.27 -6.47 5.20
C PRO A 8 -17.08 -6.66 4.25
N VAL A 9 -15.92 -6.11 4.63
CA VAL A 9 -14.66 -6.28 3.88
C VAL A 9 -14.02 -7.60 4.31
N SER A 10 -13.71 -8.47 3.36
CA SER A 10 -12.99 -9.72 3.61
C SER A 10 -11.47 -9.51 3.60
N VAL A 11 -10.71 -10.50 4.10
CA VAL A 11 -9.25 -10.49 3.99
C VAL A 11 -8.82 -10.45 2.51
N ASP A 12 -9.50 -11.21 1.65
CA ASP A 12 -9.24 -11.26 0.21
C ASP A 12 -9.44 -9.87 -0.45
N ASP A 13 -10.46 -9.11 -0.04
CA ASP A 13 -10.69 -7.75 -0.54
C ASP A 13 -9.53 -6.81 -0.16
N ILE A 14 -9.00 -6.95 1.06
CA ILE A 14 -7.84 -6.18 1.56
C ILE A 14 -6.58 -6.59 0.81
N GLU A 15 -6.32 -7.90 0.65
CA GLU A 15 -5.15 -8.40 -0.06
C GLU A 15 -5.12 -7.95 -1.51
N TYR A 16 -6.25 -8.05 -2.21
CA TYR A 16 -6.38 -7.61 -3.60
C TYR A 16 -6.09 -6.11 -3.73
N THR A 17 -6.73 -5.28 -2.87
CA THR A 17 -6.56 -3.83 -2.90
C THR A 17 -5.13 -3.43 -2.52
N ALA A 18 -4.55 -4.08 -1.50
CA ALA A 18 -3.17 -3.85 -1.08
C ALA A 18 -2.21 -4.19 -2.21
N ASN A 19 -2.39 -5.30 -2.93
CA ASN A 19 -1.50 -5.68 -4.01
C ASN A 19 -1.50 -4.65 -5.16
N ILE A 20 -2.68 -4.19 -5.59
CA ILE A 20 -2.79 -3.15 -6.62
C ILE A 20 -2.14 -1.85 -6.15
N THR A 21 -2.41 -1.44 -4.91
CA THR A 21 -1.89 -0.17 -4.40
C THR A 21 -0.37 -0.23 -4.22
N TYR A 22 0.17 -1.39 -3.84
CA TYR A 22 1.62 -1.63 -3.75
C TYR A 22 2.29 -1.47 -5.12
N GLU A 23 1.77 -2.14 -6.16
CA GLU A 23 2.28 -2.04 -7.53
C GLU A 23 2.23 -0.60 -8.05
N GLN A 24 1.17 0.14 -7.72
CA GLN A 24 1.07 1.57 -8.06
C GLN A 24 2.13 2.42 -7.36
N ALA A 25 2.38 2.18 -6.08
CA ALA A 25 3.41 2.88 -5.33
C ALA A 25 4.81 2.60 -5.90
N GLU A 26 5.12 1.35 -6.26
CA GLU A 26 6.37 1.01 -6.92
C GLU A 26 6.52 1.70 -8.28
N ALA A 27 5.46 1.69 -9.10
CA ALA A 27 5.45 2.37 -10.38
C ALA A 27 5.68 3.88 -10.24
N MET A 28 5.04 4.52 -9.26
CA MET A 28 5.25 5.94 -8.94
C MET A 28 6.71 6.22 -8.56
N SER A 29 7.29 5.39 -7.69
CA SER A 29 8.69 5.51 -7.29
C SER A 29 9.64 5.40 -8.50
N ALA A 30 9.38 4.45 -9.40
CA ALA A 30 10.14 4.28 -10.63
C ALA A 30 10.05 5.50 -11.56
N ILE A 31 8.85 6.08 -11.72
CA ILE A 31 8.63 7.29 -12.53
C ILE A 31 9.40 8.47 -11.94
N PHE A 32 9.28 8.73 -10.64
CA PHE A 32 9.99 9.82 -9.98
C PHE A 32 11.51 9.68 -10.11
N ARG A 33 12.06 8.49 -9.88
CA ARG A 33 13.50 8.22 -10.06
C ARG A 33 13.94 8.43 -11.51
N SER A 34 13.10 8.09 -12.48
CA SER A 34 13.38 8.30 -13.90
C SER A 34 13.44 9.79 -14.23
N ILE A 35 12.48 10.59 -13.77
CA ILE A 35 12.46 12.05 -13.97
C ILE A 35 13.67 12.70 -13.30
N SER A 36 13.98 12.34 -12.04
CA SER A 36 15.15 12.86 -11.30
C SER A 36 16.47 12.67 -12.06
N ARG A 37 16.63 11.52 -12.74
CA ARG A 37 17.81 11.21 -13.57
C ARG A 37 17.86 11.96 -14.89
N LEU A 38 16.71 12.33 -15.45
CA LEU A 38 16.60 12.93 -16.78
C LEU A 38 16.51 14.46 -16.76
N THR A 39 16.18 15.06 -15.61
CA THR A 39 16.04 16.51 -15.48
C THR A 39 17.37 17.18 -15.16
N ASP A 40 17.60 18.35 -15.75
CA ASP A 40 18.69 19.28 -15.38
C ASP A 40 18.23 20.31 -14.33
N ASP A 41 16.92 20.41 -14.09
CA ASP A 41 16.35 21.33 -13.11
C ASP A 41 16.52 20.77 -11.69
N ARG A 42 17.19 21.55 -10.84
CA ARG A 42 17.51 21.16 -9.46
C ARG A 42 16.27 21.04 -8.57
N GLU A 43 15.27 21.89 -8.76
CA GLU A 43 14.05 21.86 -7.97
C GLU A 43 13.21 20.64 -8.35
N ILE A 44 13.04 20.40 -9.65
CA ILE A 44 12.34 19.19 -10.16
C ILE A 44 13.04 17.93 -9.65
N ARG A 45 14.38 17.89 -9.68
CA ARG A 45 15.15 16.74 -9.17
C ARG A 45 14.86 16.47 -7.69
N ALA A 46 14.92 17.50 -6.85
CA ALA A 46 14.67 17.38 -5.42
C ALA A 46 13.23 16.94 -5.11
N LEU A 47 12.24 17.49 -5.83
CA LEU A 47 10.85 17.08 -5.71
C LEU A 47 10.64 15.61 -6.12
N CYS A 48 11.31 15.16 -7.17
CA CYS A 48 11.24 13.77 -7.60
C CYS A 48 11.94 12.81 -6.64
N GLU A 49 13.10 13.17 -6.09
CA GLU A 49 13.78 12.36 -5.05
C GLU A 49 12.89 12.20 -3.81
N HIS A 50 12.26 13.29 -3.37
CA HIS A 50 11.30 13.25 -2.27
C HIS A 50 10.06 12.41 -2.61
N GLY A 51 9.49 12.58 -3.81
CA GLY A 51 8.33 11.82 -4.28
C GLY A 51 8.61 10.31 -4.37
N ALA A 52 9.81 9.93 -4.84
CA ALA A 52 10.23 8.53 -4.86
C ALA A 52 10.31 7.93 -3.45
N LEU A 53 10.89 8.66 -2.49
CA LEU A 53 10.96 8.23 -1.10
C LEU A 53 9.55 8.06 -0.49
N GLN A 54 8.63 8.99 -0.75
CA GLN A 54 7.25 8.87 -0.26
C GLN A 54 6.54 7.64 -0.86
N ALA A 55 6.74 7.37 -2.14
CA ALA A 55 6.18 6.20 -2.79
C ALA A 55 6.76 4.89 -2.22
N ASP A 56 8.06 4.84 -1.93
CA ASP A 56 8.68 3.68 -1.26
C ASP A 56 8.11 3.46 0.16
N LEU A 57 7.93 4.54 0.93
CA LEU A 57 7.33 4.46 2.27
C LEU A 57 5.87 3.97 2.19
N GLN A 58 5.11 4.45 1.21
CA GLN A 58 3.75 4.01 0.98
C GLN A 58 3.67 2.51 0.63
N ALA A 59 4.59 2.01 -0.19
CA ALA A 59 4.67 0.57 -0.49
C ALA A 59 4.93 -0.26 0.79
N ASN A 60 5.84 0.19 1.66
CA ASN A 60 6.11 -0.47 2.94
C ASN A 60 4.89 -0.46 3.88
N ASP A 61 4.16 0.66 3.96
CA ASP A 61 2.94 0.76 4.78
C ASP A 61 1.87 -0.21 4.29
N ILE A 62 1.71 -0.36 2.96
CA ILE A 62 0.76 -1.29 2.35
C ILE A 62 1.13 -2.74 2.64
N ASP A 63 2.41 -3.10 2.55
CA ASP A 63 2.90 -4.43 2.93
C ASP A 63 2.60 -4.73 4.41
N GLY A 64 2.79 -3.74 5.30
CA GLY A 64 2.44 -3.85 6.71
C GLY A 64 0.94 -4.03 6.95
N ILE A 65 0.08 -3.35 6.17
CA ILE A 65 -1.37 -3.55 6.22
C ILE A 65 -1.74 -4.96 5.78
N ARG A 66 -1.16 -5.47 4.68
CA ARG A 66 -1.40 -6.84 4.19
C ARG A 66 -1.03 -7.87 5.25
N GLU A 67 0.16 -7.75 5.84
CA GLU A 67 0.62 -8.67 6.90
C GLU A 67 -0.33 -8.68 8.11
N ARG A 68 -0.81 -7.50 8.55
CA ARG A 68 -1.75 -7.39 9.67
C ARG A 68 -3.14 -7.95 9.34
N ALA A 69 -3.63 -7.74 8.12
CA ALA A 69 -4.92 -8.27 7.67
C ALA A 69 -4.91 -9.80 7.67
N VAL A 70 -3.83 -10.40 7.14
CA VAL A 70 -3.61 -11.86 7.17
C VAL A 70 -3.60 -12.38 8.61
N LYS A 71 -2.81 -11.77 9.49
CA LYS A 71 -2.73 -12.15 10.91
C LYS A 71 -4.09 -12.04 11.61
N ALA A 72 -4.85 -10.98 11.36
CA ALA A 72 -6.19 -10.82 11.92
C ALA A 72 -7.17 -11.88 11.40
N GLY A 73 -7.10 -12.25 10.12
CA GLY A 73 -7.88 -13.35 9.54
C GLY A 73 -7.56 -14.71 10.16
N PHE A 74 -6.27 -14.97 10.46
CA PHE A 74 -5.84 -16.16 11.20
C PHE A 74 -6.33 -16.16 12.65
N ASP A 75 -6.40 -15.01 13.30
CA ASP A 75 -6.89 -14.91 14.69
C ASP A 75 -8.40 -15.16 14.79
N VAL A 76 -9.19 -14.72 13.81
CA VAL A 76 -10.66 -14.93 13.79
C VAL A 76 -11.03 -16.40 13.54
N SER A 77 -10.18 -17.15 12.86
CA SER A 77 -10.35 -18.60 12.65
C SER A 77 -9.77 -19.47 13.80
N GLY A 78 -9.11 -18.84 14.77
CA GLY A 78 -8.47 -19.50 15.93
C GLY A 78 -9.27 -19.47 17.23
N VAL A 79 -10.39 -18.76 17.33
CA VAL A 79 -11.21 -18.75 18.57
C VAL A 79 -12.17 -19.95 18.61
N HIS A 80 -11.60 -21.13 18.85
CA HIS A 80 -12.29 -22.23 19.52
C HIS A 80 -11.99 -22.15 21.02
N HIS A 81 -12.89 -21.57 21.79
CA HIS A 81 -13.00 -21.88 23.22
C HIS A 81 -14.44 -22.27 23.53
N GLY A 82 -14.57 -23.52 23.97
CA GLY A 82 -15.80 -24.12 24.49
C GLY A 82 -16.07 -23.75 25.93
#